data_AF-A0A3D4NLS9-F1
#
_entry.id   AF-A0A3D4NLS9-F1
#
_cell.length_a   1.000
_cell.length_b   1.000
_cell.length_c   1.000
_cell.angle_alpha   90.00
_cell.angle_beta   90.00
_cell.angle_gamma   90.00
#
_symmetry.space_group_name_H-M   'P 1'
#
loop_
_entity.id
_entity.type
_entity.pdbx_description
1 polymer ?
#
loop_
_entity_poly.entity_id
_entity_poly.type
_entity_poly.pdbx_seq_one_letter_code
_entity_poly.pdbx_strand_id
1 'polypeptide(L)'
;MIKTLNHLPHPHENAAALAGHFTDLAPPLNNRQAHLEASRCLYCYDAPCVNACPSDIDIPSFIRNIHQENVQGAAQKILSANILGGSCARVCPTEILCQQACVRNNAHECAPVLIGLLQRYAVDNAHFSEHPFQRAAATGKRIAVVGAGPAGLSCAHRSAMHGHDVVIFEAREKAGGLNEYGIAKYKLVDDYAQKELEFLLQIGGIDIRHGQKLGDNLTLSELHQQFDAVFLGLGLAASKQLGLAHEEAPGLLAATDYIRELRQ
;
A
#
# COMPACT_ATOMS: atom_id res chain seq x y z
N MET A 1 16.38 -18.39 -0.64
CA MET A 1 17.50 -18.64 0.32
C MET A 1 18.72 -17.91 -0.20
N ILE A 2 19.19 -16.92 0.55
CA ILE A 2 20.18 -15.94 0.10
C ILE A 2 21.57 -16.57 0.08
N LYS A 3 22.02 -17.03 -1.09
CA LYS A 3 23.30 -17.74 -1.26
C LYS A 3 24.50 -16.99 -0.67
N THR A 4 24.52 -15.66 -0.75
CA THR A 4 25.63 -14.84 -0.22
C THR A 4 25.77 -14.95 1.30
N LEU A 5 24.73 -15.37 2.02
CA LEU A 5 24.73 -15.50 3.48
C LEU A 5 25.04 -16.92 3.97
N ASN A 6 25.28 -17.88 3.07
CA ASN A 6 25.50 -19.29 3.44
C ASN A 6 26.78 -19.52 4.28
N HIS A 7 27.69 -18.55 4.32
CA HIS A 7 28.89 -18.60 5.16
C HIS A 7 28.65 -18.12 6.59
N LEU A 8 27.48 -17.54 6.88
CA LEU A 8 27.10 -17.13 8.23
C LEU A 8 26.57 -18.33 9.03
N PRO A 9 26.76 -18.35 10.36
CA PRO A 9 26.17 -19.36 11.22
C PRO A 9 24.65 -19.41 11.03
N HIS A 10 24.11 -20.60 10.84
CA HIS A 10 22.67 -20.77 10.79
C HIS A 10 22.07 -20.67 12.20
N PRO A 11 20.90 -20.04 12.35
CA PRO A 11 20.20 -20.01 13.62
C PRO A 11 19.89 -21.44 14.10
N HIS A 12 19.96 -21.65 15.41
CA HIS A 12 19.57 -22.93 16.02
C HIS A 12 18.07 -23.20 15.90
N GLU A 13 17.26 -22.15 15.81
CA GLU A 13 15.83 -22.22 15.61
C GLU A 13 15.47 -22.59 14.17
N ASN A 14 14.42 -23.41 14.00
CA ASN A 14 13.91 -23.75 12.69
C ASN A 14 13.15 -22.57 12.04
N ALA A 15 12.90 -22.66 10.74
CA ALA A 15 12.23 -21.58 9.99
C ALA A 15 10.84 -21.21 10.52
N ALA A 16 10.09 -22.18 11.05
CA ALA A 16 8.76 -21.93 11.61
C ALA A 16 8.82 -21.11 12.91
N ALA A 17 9.77 -21.43 13.79
CA ALA A 17 10.02 -20.66 15.01
C ALA A 17 10.46 -19.23 14.66
N LEU A 18 11.38 -19.07 13.71
CA LEU A 18 11.85 -17.75 13.26
C LEU A 18 10.74 -16.93 12.61
N ALA A 19 9.85 -17.56 11.84
CA ALA A 19 8.69 -16.89 11.26
C ALA A 19 7.74 -16.34 12.34
N GLY A 20 7.64 -17.02 13.48
CA GLY A 20 6.85 -16.58 14.63
C GLY A 20 7.31 -15.25 15.26
N HIS A 21 8.55 -14.82 15.01
CA HIS A 21 9.06 -13.53 15.50
C HIS A 21 8.66 -12.33 14.64
N PHE A 22 8.11 -12.55 13.45
CA PHE A 22 7.63 -11.47 12.57
C PHE A 22 6.16 -11.15 12.83
N THR A 23 5.88 -10.70 14.04
CA THR A 23 4.55 -10.21 14.43
C THR A 23 4.33 -8.76 13.98
N ASP A 24 3.08 -8.32 14.09
CA ASP A 24 2.71 -6.94 13.80
C ASP A 24 3.30 -5.99 14.85
N LEU A 25 4.21 -5.12 14.41
CA LEU A 25 4.87 -4.16 15.30
C LEU A 25 3.91 -3.07 15.83
N ALA A 26 2.84 -2.77 15.10
CA ALA A 26 1.91 -1.69 15.40
C ALA A 26 0.47 -2.20 15.30
N PRO A 27 0.02 -3.03 16.27
CA PRO A 27 -1.29 -3.69 16.20
C PRO A 27 -2.45 -2.68 16.11
N PRO A 28 -3.57 -3.07 15.49
CA PRO A 28 -4.72 -2.18 15.31
C PRO A 28 -5.37 -1.84 16.65
N LEU A 29 -6.04 -0.68 16.69
CA LEU A 29 -6.91 -0.33 17.82
C LEU A 29 -8.09 -1.29 17.87
N ASN A 30 -8.51 -1.68 19.07
CA ASN A 30 -9.83 -2.29 19.25
C ASN A 30 -10.94 -1.24 19.17
N ASN A 31 -12.20 -1.67 19.07
CA ASN A 31 -13.36 -0.77 18.94
C ASN A 31 -13.38 0.34 20.02
N ARG A 32 -13.23 -0.03 21.30
CA ARG A 32 -13.24 0.94 22.40
C ARG A 32 -12.10 1.96 22.29
N GLN A 33 -10.90 1.51 21.96
CA GLN A 33 -9.74 2.37 21.76
C GLN A 33 -9.96 3.32 20.57
N ALA A 34 -10.48 2.82 19.46
CA ALA A 34 -10.75 3.62 18.27
C ALA A 34 -11.80 4.70 18.54
N HIS A 35 -12.88 4.37 19.26
CA HIS A 35 -13.91 5.35 19.63
C HIS A 35 -13.34 6.46 20.54
N LEU A 36 -12.57 6.09 21.56
CA LEU A 36 -11.90 7.05 22.45
C LEU A 36 -10.90 7.94 21.71
N GLU A 37 -10.07 7.34 20.86
CA GLU A 37 -9.07 8.09 20.08
C GLU A 37 -9.73 9.00 19.04
N ALA A 38 -10.81 8.56 18.39
CA ALA A 38 -11.58 9.37 17.46
C ALA A 38 -12.22 10.60 18.15
N SER A 39 -12.64 10.46 19.40
CA SER A 39 -13.18 11.57 20.21
C SER A 39 -12.17 12.69 20.48
N ARG A 40 -10.85 12.43 20.33
CA ARG A 40 -9.81 13.45 20.49
C ARG A 40 -9.73 14.40 19.30
N CYS A 41 -10.29 14.08 18.14
CA CYS A 41 -10.25 14.98 17.00
C CYS A 41 -11.06 16.27 17.26
N LEU A 42 -10.43 17.42 17.03
CA LEU A 42 -11.07 18.74 17.21
C LEU A 42 -11.92 19.16 16.01
N TYR A 43 -11.92 18.36 14.94
CA TYR A 43 -12.64 18.64 13.68
C TYR A 43 -12.40 20.06 13.16
N CYS A 44 -11.12 20.41 13.06
CA CYS A 44 -10.67 21.72 12.60
C CYS A 44 -11.29 22.06 11.24
N TYR A 45 -11.74 23.31 11.06
CA TYR A 45 -12.28 23.79 9.79
C TYR A 45 -11.22 23.74 8.68
N ASP A 46 -10.07 24.40 8.89
CA ASP A 46 -8.90 24.31 8.02
C ASP A 46 -7.94 23.23 8.52
N ALA A 47 -8.35 21.97 8.40
CA ALA A 47 -7.63 20.83 8.98
C ALA A 47 -6.21 20.67 8.41
N PRO A 48 -5.14 20.99 9.17
CA PRO A 48 -3.77 20.94 8.63
C PRO A 48 -3.32 19.50 8.33
N CYS A 49 -3.91 18.52 9.01
CA CYS A 49 -3.66 17.11 8.75
C CYS A 49 -4.09 16.67 7.35
N VAL A 50 -5.12 17.30 6.76
CA VAL A 50 -5.54 17.05 5.37
C VAL A 50 -4.51 17.61 4.40
N ASN A 51 -4.08 18.86 4.60
CA ASN A 51 -3.04 19.51 3.78
C ASN A 51 -1.70 18.73 3.80
N ALA A 52 -1.40 18.06 4.91
CA ALA A 52 -0.21 17.25 5.05
C ALA A 52 -0.37 15.81 4.51
N CYS A 53 -1.56 15.39 4.12
CA CYS A 53 -1.82 14.07 3.54
C CYS A 53 -1.64 14.13 2.02
N PRO A 54 -0.65 13.43 1.42
CA PRO A 54 -0.42 13.51 -0.02
C PRO A 54 -1.54 12.92 -0.89
N SER A 55 -2.49 12.19 -0.29
CA SER A 55 -3.65 11.63 -0.97
C SER A 55 -4.93 12.44 -0.73
N ASP A 56 -4.84 13.59 -0.08
CA ASP A 56 -5.97 14.47 0.25
C ASP A 56 -7.14 13.74 0.95
N ILE A 57 -6.80 12.77 1.82
CA ILE A 57 -7.81 12.07 2.60
C ILE A 57 -8.47 13.08 3.55
N ASP A 58 -9.80 13.15 3.51
CA ASP A 58 -10.61 13.94 4.45
C ASP A 58 -10.61 13.28 5.84
N ILE A 59 -9.52 13.53 6.57
CA ILE A 59 -9.21 12.96 7.88
C ILE A 59 -10.29 13.27 8.93
N PRO A 60 -10.71 14.55 9.13
CA PRO A 60 -11.74 14.87 10.12
C PRO A 60 -13.03 14.09 9.88
N SER A 61 -13.42 13.90 8.61
CA SER A 61 -14.66 13.20 8.30
C SER A 61 -14.61 11.71 8.54
N PHE A 62 -13.54 11.00 8.13
CA PHE A 62 -13.49 9.56 8.41
C PHE A 62 -13.36 9.30 9.92
N ILE A 63 -12.67 10.18 10.65
CA ILE A 63 -12.60 10.09 12.11
C ILE A 63 -13.97 10.34 12.74
N ARG A 64 -14.75 11.30 12.22
CA ARG A 64 -16.13 11.53 12.66
C ARG A 64 -17.01 10.31 12.44
N ASN A 65 -16.86 9.64 11.30
CA ASN A 65 -17.57 8.41 11.01
C ASN A 65 -17.23 7.31 12.03
N ILE A 66 -15.96 7.14 12.41
CA ILE A 66 -15.56 6.20 13.49
C ILE A 66 -16.21 6.60 14.83
N HIS A 67 -16.16 7.88 15.20
CA HIS A 67 -16.76 8.39 16.43
C HIS A 67 -18.29 8.17 16.50
N GLN A 68 -18.96 8.17 15.34
CA GLN A 68 -20.39 7.90 15.19
C GLN A 68 -20.70 6.42 14.92
N GLU A 69 -19.74 5.52 15.15
CA GLU A 69 -19.87 4.07 14.94
C GLU A 69 -20.17 3.65 13.48
N ASN A 70 -19.93 4.56 12.51
CA ASN A 70 -20.07 4.33 11.09
C ASN A 70 -18.73 3.91 10.46
N VAL A 71 -18.25 2.72 10.82
CA VAL A 71 -16.97 2.18 10.31
C VAL A 71 -16.99 2.05 8.78
N GLN A 72 -18.12 1.68 8.18
CA GLN A 72 -18.27 1.52 6.73
C GLN A 72 -18.07 2.83 5.99
N GLY A 73 -18.74 3.90 6.45
CA GLY A 73 -18.58 5.23 5.89
C GLY A 73 -17.16 5.78 6.11
N ALA A 74 -16.49 5.42 7.22
CA ALA A 74 -15.10 5.80 7.44
C ALA A 74 -14.19 5.15 6.39
N ALA A 75 -14.29 3.83 6.23
CA ALA A 75 -13.50 3.09 5.25
C ALA A 75 -13.77 3.54 3.81
N GLN A 76 -15.04 3.70 3.42
CA GLN A 76 -15.39 4.19 2.08
C GLN A 76 -14.78 5.57 1.80
N LYS A 77 -14.76 6.47 2.80
CA LYS A 77 -14.17 7.80 2.64
C LYS A 77 -12.65 7.73 2.46
N ILE A 78 -11.96 6.89 3.22
CA ILE A 78 -10.52 6.61 3.04
C ILE A 78 -10.26 6.05 1.63
N LEU A 79 -10.98 5.00 1.25
CA LEU A 79 -10.76 4.29 -0.01
C LEU A 79 -11.11 5.13 -1.25
N SER A 80 -12.01 6.10 -1.11
CA SER A 80 -12.39 7.01 -2.20
C SER A 80 -11.23 7.93 -2.62
N ALA A 81 -10.37 8.30 -1.66
CA ALA A 81 -9.17 9.09 -1.87
C ALA A 81 -7.98 8.18 -2.22
N ASN A 82 -7.81 7.07 -1.52
CA ASN A 82 -6.73 6.12 -1.72
C ASN A 82 -7.21 4.68 -1.60
N ILE A 83 -7.33 3.97 -2.73
CA ILE A 83 -7.77 2.57 -2.78
C ILE A 83 -6.81 1.61 -2.05
N LEU A 84 -5.55 1.99 -1.88
CA LEU A 84 -4.54 1.27 -1.09
C LEU A 84 -4.43 1.84 0.33
N GLY A 85 -5.56 2.31 0.87
CA GLY A 85 -5.67 2.94 2.18
C GLY A 85 -5.26 2.00 3.32
N GLY A 86 -5.33 0.70 3.13
CA GLY A 86 -4.95 -0.29 4.14
C GLY A 86 -3.45 -0.48 4.29
N SER A 87 -2.73 -0.58 3.17
CA SER A 87 -1.27 -0.53 3.18
C SER A 87 -0.79 0.84 3.68
N CYS A 88 -1.40 1.93 3.20
CA CYS A 88 -1.09 3.29 3.64
C CYS A 88 -1.20 3.43 5.17
N ALA A 89 -2.27 2.90 5.78
CA ALA A 89 -2.48 2.98 7.22
C ALA A 89 -1.39 2.29 8.07
N ARG A 90 -0.61 1.39 7.47
CA ARG A 90 0.45 0.62 8.14
C ARG A 90 1.85 1.19 7.91
N VAL A 91 2.08 1.88 6.78
CA VAL A 91 3.43 2.28 6.37
C VAL A 91 3.63 3.77 6.15
N CYS A 92 2.54 4.55 6.11
CA CYS A 92 2.62 5.99 5.97
C CYS A 92 3.42 6.57 7.15
N PRO A 93 4.45 7.42 6.89
CA PRO A 93 5.24 8.04 7.94
C PRO A 93 4.48 9.22 8.54
N THR A 94 3.40 8.92 9.25
CA THR A 94 2.46 9.89 9.81
C THR A 94 3.12 10.92 10.72
N GLU A 95 4.21 10.55 11.39
CA GLU A 95 5.06 11.35 12.27
C GLU A 95 5.77 12.52 11.58
N ILE A 96 5.84 12.52 10.25
CA ILE A 96 6.31 13.65 9.45
C ILE A 96 5.24 14.16 8.46
N LEU A 97 4.00 13.66 8.56
CA LEU A 97 2.87 14.00 7.70
C LEU A 97 1.65 14.41 8.54
N CYS A 98 0.51 13.73 8.38
CA CYS A 98 -0.78 14.12 8.94
C CYS A 98 -0.80 14.22 10.48
N GLN A 99 -0.04 13.37 11.20
CA GLN A 99 0.05 13.45 12.65
C GLN A 99 1.00 14.56 13.10
N GLN A 100 2.06 14.84 12.36
CA GLN A 100 2.94 15.99 12.61
C GLN A 100 2.18 17.32 12.52
N ALA A 101 1.31 17.45 11.51
CA ALA A 101 0.52 18.65 11.28
C ALA A 101 -0.66 18.81 12.25
N CYS A 102 -0.97 17.82 13.09
CA CYS A 102 -2.11 17.87 13.99
C CYS A 102 -1.98 19.01 15.00
N VAL A 103 -3.01 19.86 15.11
CA VAL A 103 -3.02 21.03 16.03
C VAL A 103 -2.86 20.64 17.51
N ARG A 104 -3.16 19.38 17.86
CA ARG A 104 -3.01 18.85 19.23
C ARG A 104 -1.54 18.73 19.68
N ASN A 105 -0.60 18.75 18.74
CA ASN A 105 0.83 18.85 19.07
C ASN A 105 1.16 20.18 19.78
N ASN A 106 0.35 21.23 19.59
CA ASN A 106 0.54 22.55 20.19
C ASN A 106 -0.31 22.76 21.47
N ALA A 107 -1.12 21.77 21.85
CA ALA A 107 -1.88 21.78 23.09
C ALA A 107 -1.04 21.25 24.26
N HIS A 108 -1.50 21.44 25.49
CA HIS A 108 -0.77 20.98 26.70
C HIS A 108 -0.47 19.47 26.74
N GLU A 109 -1.23 18.65 26.00
CA GLU A 109 -1.02 17.20 25.93
C GLU A 109 0.17 16.81 25.03
N CYS A 110 0.60 17.70 24.13
CA CYS A 110 1.67 17.49 23.15
C CYS A 110 1.60 16.14 22.40
N ALA A 111 0.39 15.69 22.06
CA ALA A 111 0.15 14.39 21.45
C ALA A 111 -0.89 14.50 20.33
N PRO A 112 -0.58 14.05 19.10
CA PRO A 112 -1.51 14.13 17.98
C PRO A 112 -2.64 13.12 18.15
N VAL A 113 -3.66 13.25 17.30
CA VAL A 113 -4.59 12.15 17.05
C VAL A 113 -3.84 11.03 16.33
N LEU A 114 -4.06 9.77 16.70
CA LEU A 114 -3.45 8.59 16.07
C LEU A 114 -4.14 8.25 14.74
N ILE A 115 -4.04 9.18 13.78
CA ILE A 115 -4.71 9.15 12.47
C ILE A 115 -4.43 7.84 11.72
N GLY A 116 -3.16 7.39 11.69
CA GLY A 116 -2.80 6.15 10.99
C GLY A 116 -3.48 4.92 11.58
N LEU A 117 -3.56 4.84 12.91
CA LEU A 117 -4.24 3.73 13.60
C LEU A 117 -5.76 3.79 13.48
N LEU A 118 -6.36 4.98 13.43
CA LEU A 118 -7.79 5.14 13.13
C LEU A 118 -8.11 4.76 11.68
N GLN A 119 -7.27 5.13 10.72
CA GLN A 119 -7.40 4.70 9.33
C GLN A 119 -7.32 3.18 9.23
N ARG A 120 -6.34 2.57 9.92
CA ARG A 120 -6.17 1.12 10.00
C ARG A 120 -7.40 0.45 10.61
N TYR A 121 -7.90 0.97 11.73
CA TYR A 121 -9.11 0.47 12.37
C TYR A 121 -10.30 0.47 11.39
N ALA A 122 -10.51 1.57 10.67
CA ALA A 122 -11.61 1.68 9.71
C ALA A 122 -11.51 0.63 8.61
N VAL A 123 -10.36 0.51 7.95
CA VAL A 123 -10.20 -0.43 6.82
C VAL A 123 -10.18 -1.90 7.25
N ASP A 124 -9.66 -2.21 8.43
CA ASP A 124 -9.57 -3.59 8.92
C ASP A 124 -10.91 -4.12 9.45
N ASN A 125 -11.80 -3.23 9.89
CA ASN A 125 -13.10 -3.60 10.46
C ASN A 125 -14.27 -3.36 9.49
N ALA A 126 -14.00 -2.84 8.30
CA ALA A 126 -15.04 -2.63 7.32
C ALA A 126 -15.42 -3.91 6.58
N HIS A 127 -16.71 -4.21 6.56
CA HIS A 127 -17.27 -5.37 5.86
C HIS A 127 -18.19 -4.93 4.71
N PHE A 128 -17.70 -5.04 3.48
CA PHE A 128 -18.50 -4.75 2.29
C PHE A 128 -18.99 -6.06 1.65
N SER A 129 -20.31 -6.18 1.44
CA SER A 129 -20.89 -7.33 0.75
C SER A 129 -20.55 -7.37 -0.74
N GLU A 130 -20.32 -6.20 -1.32
CA GLU A 130 -19.88 -5.97 -2.69
C GLU A 130 -18.79 -4.90 -2.67
N HIS A 131 -18.02 -4.78 -3.75
CA HIS A 131 -17.03 -3.73 -3.84
C HIS A 131 -17.68 -2.33 -3.67
N PRO A 132 -17.17 -1.44 -2.78
CA PRO A 132 -17.85 -0.20 -2.39
C PRO A 132 -17.90 0.89 -3.48
N PHE A 133 -17.24 0.64 -4.61
CA PHE A 133 -17.27 1.47 -5.81
C PHE A 133 -17.80 0.66 -6.98
N GLN A 134 -18.50 1.34 -7.88
CA GLN A 134 -19.07 0.75 -9.09
C GLN A 134 -18.37 1.30 -10.32
N ARG A 135 -18.29 0.48 -11.38
CA ARG A 135 -17.81 0.91 -12.68
C ARG A 135 -18.87 1.76 -13.38
N ALA A 136 -18.43 2.82 -14.05
CA ALA A 136 -19.25 3.54 -15.02
C ALA A 136 -19.52 2.66 -16.26
N ALA A 137 -20.42 3.13 -17.13
CA ALA A 137 -20.72 2.45 -18.38
C ALA A 137 -19.45 2.21 -19.21
N ALA A 138 -19.38 1.06 -19.88
CA ALA A 138 -18.22 0.68 -20.67
C ALA A 138 -17.94 1.73 -21.75
N THR A 139 -16.72 2.26 -21.73
CA THR A 139 -16.26 3.26 -22.70
C THR A 139 -15.81 2.64 -24.03
N GLY A 140 -15.57 1.32 -24.04
CA GLY A 140 -14.92 0.62 -25.15
C GLY A 140 -13.42 0.91 -25.27
N LYS A 141 -12.84 1.68 -24.34
CA LYS A 141 -11.42 2.07 -24.33
C LYS A 141 -10.60 1.13 -23.45
N ARG A 142 -9.38 0.83 -23.91
CA ARG A 142 -8.46 -0.08 -23.24
C ARG A 142 -7.19 0.65 -22.81
N ILE A 143 -6.77 0.43 -21.56
CA ILE A 143 -5.58 1.05 -20.99
C ILE A 143 -4.57 -0.02 -20.59
N ALA A 144 -3.33 0.14 -21.04
CA ALA A 144 -2.21 -0.67 -20.56
C ALA A 144 -1.54 0.03 -19.37
N VAL A 145 -1.34 -0.70 -18.28
CA VAL A 145 -0.61 -0.25 -17.10
C VAL A 145 0.64 -1.11 -16.98
N VAL A 146 1.83 -0.52 -16.99
CA VAL A 146 3.09 -1.26 -16.86
C VAL A 146 3.61 -1.12 -15.43
N GLY A 147 3.68 -2.23 -14.71
CA GLY A 147 4.03 -2.33 -13.29
C GLY A 147 2.81 -2.42 -12.38
N ALA A 148 2.71 -3.49 -11.59
CA ALA A 148 1.65 -3.73 -10.62
C ALA A 148 2.03 -3.27 -9.20
N GLY A 149 2.77 -2.16 -9.08
CA GLY A 149 3.01 -1.48 -7.81
C GLY A 149 1.87 -0.54 -7.41
N PRO A 150 1.97 0.16 -6.26
CA PRO A 150 0.90 1.01 -5.75
C PRO A 150 0.35 2.04 -6.76
N ALA A 151 1.23 2.64 -7.56
CA ALA A 151 0.85 3.60 -8.60
C ALA A 151 0.04 2.94 -9.73
N GLY A 152 0.52 1.80 -10.25
CA GLY A 152 -0.18 1.07 -11.31
C GLY A 152 -1.52 0.51 -10.86
N LEU A 153 -1.59 -0.06 -9.66
CA LEU A 153 -2.83 -0.56 -9.07
C LEU A 153 -3.86 0.55 -8.84
N SER A 154 -3.44 1.70 -8.31
CA SER A 154 -4.33 2.86 -8.15
C SER A 154 -4.83 3.39 -9.49
N CYS A 155 -3.94 3.49 -10.49
CA CYS A 155 -4.29 3.90 -11.85
C CYS A 155 -5.30 2.93 -12.48
N ALA A 156 -5.06 1.63 -12.35
CA ALA A 156 -5.94 0.58 -12.88
C ALA A 156 -7.32 0.63 -12.25
N HIS A 157 -7.39 0.68 -10.91
CA HIS A 157 -8.65 0.79 -10.19
C HIS A 157 -9.45 2.03 -10.62
N ARG A 158 -8.82 3.21 -10.63
CA ARG A 158 -9.51 4.46 -11.00
C ARG A 158 -9.98 4.42 -12.46
N SER A 159 -9.17 3.88 -13.36
CA SER A 159 -9.53 3.72 -14.77
C SER A 159 -10.69 2.76 -14.97
N ALA A 160 -10.67 1.62 -14.29
CA ALA A 160 -11.76 0.64 -14.31
C ALA A 160 -13.08 1.23 -13.76
N MET A 161 -12.99 2.00 -12.68
CA MET A 161 -14.12 2.74 -12.11
C MET A 161 -14.74 3.72 -13.13
N HIS A 162 -13.94 4.32 -14.02
CA HIS A 162 -14.42 5.17 -15.11
C HIS A 162 -14.90 4.39 -16.36
N GLY A 163 -15.03 3.07 -16.29
CA GLY A 163 -15.60 2.25 -17.37
C GLY A 163 -14.60 1.87 -18.46
N HIS A 164 -13.29 2.02 -18.22
CA HIS A 164 -12.25 1.49 -19.09
C HIS A 164 -11.96 0.02 -18.75
N ASP A 165 -11.46 -0.74 -19.72
CA ASP A 165 -10.85 -2.04 -19.45
C ASP A 165 -9.34 -1.88 -19.35
N VAL A 166 -8.75 -2.43 -18.29
CA VAL A 166 -7.33 -2.24 -17.97
C VAL A 166 -6.60 -3.57 -18.04
N VAL A 167 -5.42 -3.56 -18.64
CA VAL A 167 -4.48 -4.69 -18.58
C VAL A 167 -3.20 -4.21 -17.89
N ILE A 168 -2.88 -4.81 -16.75
CA ILE A 168 -1.64 -4.58 -16.03
C ILE A 168 -0.60 -5.58 -16.50
N PHE A 169 0.58 -5.10 -16.89
CA PHE A 169 1.73 -5.91 -17.24
C PHE A 169 2.73 -5.87 -16.09
N GLU A 170 2.94 -7.01 -15.44
CA GLU A 170 3.81 -7.15 -14.28
C GLU A 170 4.98 -8.09 -14.59
N ALA A 171 6.19 -7.66 -14.28
CA ALA A 171 7.39 -8.43 -14.56
C ALA A 171 7.53 -9.66 -13.64
N ARG A 172 6.98 -9.61 -12.43
CA ARG A 172 7.09 -10.65 -11.40
C ARG A 172 5.86 -11.55 -11.33
N GLU A 173 6.00 -12.63 -10.56
CA GLU A 173 4.96 -13.63 -10.34
C GLU A 173 3.79 -13.12 -9.50
N LYS A 174 4.03 -12.17 -8.58
CA LYS A 174 2.98 -11.53 -7.77
C LYS A 174 2.91 -10.04 -8.06
N ALA A 175 1.69 -9.51 -8.01
CA ALA A 175 1.44 -8.08 -8.04
C ALA A 175 1.52 -7.47 -6.63
N GLY A 176 1.62 -6.15 -6.53
CA GLY A 176 1.76 -5.40 -5.28
C GLY A 176 3.05 -4.57 -5.18
N GLY A 177 4.03 -4.80 -6.07
CA GLY A 177 5.28 -4.04 -6.11
C GLY A 177 6.02 -4.04 -4.76
N LEU A 178 6.38 -2.86 -4.25
CA LEU A 178 7.05 -2.76 -2.95
C LEU A 178 6.15 -3.16 -1.77
N ASN A 179 4.81 -3.13 -1.89
CA ASN A 179 3.95 -3.62 -0.82
C ASN A 179 4.10 -5.13 -0.63
N GLU A 180 4.30 -5.86 -1.73
CA GLU A 180 4.53 -7.30 -1.72
C GLU A 180 6.00 -7.65 -1.42
N TYR A 181 6.94 -6.91 -2.04
CA TYR A 181 8.35 -7.33 -2.07
C TYR A 181 9.31 -6.48 -1.24
N GLY A 182 8.93 -5.26 -0.80
CA GLY A 182 9.87 -4.26 -0.29
C GLY A 182 9.58 -3.72 1.11
N ILE A 183 8.34 -3.75 1.58
CA ILE A 183 7.98 -3.30 2.92
C ILE A 183 8.36 -4.36 3.95
N ALA A 184 9.01 -4.01 5.05
CA ALA A 184 9.42 -4.97 6.07
C ALA A 184 8.27 -5.88 6.55
N LYS A 185 8.57 -7.17 6.79
CA LYS A 185 7.57 -8.22 7.10
C LYS A 185 6.68 -7.88 8.29
N TYR A 186 7.24 -7.24 9.33
CA TYR A 186 6.51 -6.82 10.53
C TYR A 186 5.58 -5.61 10.34
N LYS A 187 5.62 -4.91 9.19
CA LYS A 187 4.72 -3.79 8.87
C LYS A 187 3.50 -4.23 8.05
N LEU A 188 3.66 -5.23 7.19
CA LEU A 188 2.59 -5.84 6.40
C LEU A 188 2.62 -7.34 6.63
N VAL A 189 1.93 -7.75 7.69
CA VAL A 189 1.75 -9.14 8.13
C VAL A 189 0.54 -9.80 7.43
N ASP A 190 0.36 -11.10 7.64
CA ASP A 190 -0.83 -11.86 7.23
C ASP A 190 -1.20 -11.75 5.75
N ASP A 191 -0.19 -11.63 4.88
CA ASP A 191 -0.35 -11.50 3.43
C ASP A 191 -1.25 -10.31 3.01
N TYR A 192 -1.23 -9.24 3.82
CA TYR A 192 -2.15 -8.11 3.64
C TYR A 192 -2.05 -7.45 2.26
N ALA A 193 -0.85 -7.39 1.67
CA ALA A 193 -0.65 -6.81 0.34
C ALA A 193 -1.44 -7.57 -0.75
N GLN A 194 -1.48 -8.90 -0.69
CA GLN A 194 -2.28 -9.70 -1.62
C GLN A 194 -3.78 -9.57 -1.32
N LYS A 195 -4.19 -9.56 -0.06
CA LYS A 195 -5.60 -9.33 0.31
C LYS A 195 -6.12 -7.97 -0.18
N GLU A 196 -5.31 -6.92 -0.06
CA GLU A 196 -5.66 -5.59 -0.56
C GLU A 196 -5.72 -5.54 -2.09
N LEU A 197 -4.82 -6.25 -2.77
CA LEU A 197 -4.86 -6.44 -4.22
C LEU A 197 -6.14 -7.17 -4.66
N GLU A 198 -6.47 -8.28 -4.01
CA GLU A 198 -7.69 -9.06 -4.29
C GLU A 198 -8.93 -8.20 -4.12
N PHE A 199 -9.03 -7.45 -3.02
CA PHE A 199 -10.10 -6.48 -2.79
C PHE A 199 -10.19 -5.46 -3.93
N LEU A 200 -9.07 -4.85 -4.33
CA LEU A 200 -9.03 -3.87 -5.42
C LEU A 200 -9.54 -4.45 -6.75
N LEU A 201 -9.19 -5.70 -7.06
CA LEU A 201 -9.59 -6.37 -8.30
C LEU A 201 -11.09 -6.70 -8.36
N GLN A 202 -11.80 -6.73 -7.22
CA GLN A 202 -13.25 -6.99 -7.18
C GLN A 202 -14.07 -5.92 -7.91
N ILE A 203 -13.52 -4.73 -8.17
CA ILE A 203 -14.17 -3.72 -9.04
C ILE A 203 -14.47 -4.27 -10.45
N GLY A 204 -13.67 -5.24 -10.92
CA GLY A 204 -13.75 -5.82 -12.27
C GLY A 204 -13.15 -4.92 -13.36
N GLY A 205 -13.02 -5.46 -14.58
CA GLY A 205 -12.44 -4.73 -15.72
C GLY A 205 -10.92 -4.54 -15.65
N ILE A 206 -10.23 -5.32 -14.82
CA ILE A 206 -8.77 -5.32 -14.68
C ILE A 206 -8.28 -6.75 -14.90
N ASP A 207 -7.35 -6.92 -15.84
CA ASP A 207 -6.59 -8.14 -16.10
C ASP A 207 -5.13 -7.91 -15.69
N ILE A 208 -4.47 -8.92 -15.11
CA ILE A 208 -3.04 -8.84 -14.76
C ILE A 208 -2.27 -9.93 -15.51
N ARG A 209 -1.27 -9.51 -16.28
CA ARG A 209 -0.36 -10.38 -17.04
C ARG A 209 1.01 -10.37 -16.40
N HIS A 210 1.29 -11.44 -15.65
CA HIS A 210 2.58 -11.68 -15.02
C HIS A 210 3.66 -12.11 -16.03
N GLY A 211 4.92 -11.97 -15.64
CA GLY A 211 6.08 -12.29 -16.47
C GLY A 211 6.26 -11.36 -17.68
N GLN A 212 5.63 -10.18 -17.68
CA GLN A 212 5.68 -9.20 -18.76
C GLN A 212 6.57 -8.03 -18.37
N LYS A 213 7.75 -7.92 -19.00
CA LYS A 213 8.78 -6.95 -18.66
C LYS A 213 9.06 -6.02 -19.85
N LEU A 214 8.79 -4.73 -19.63
CA LEU A 214 9.06 -3.70 -20.61
C LEU A 214 10.55 -3.62 -20.95
N GLY A 215 10.87 -3.61 -22.25
CA GLY A 215 12.25 -3.62 -22.76
C GLY A 215 12.86 -5.01 -22.88
N ASP A 216 12.13 -6.07 -22.54
CA ASP A 216 12.56 -7.47 -22.69
C ASP A 216 11.61 -8.20 -23.65
N ASN A 217 10.48 -8.71 -23.12
CA ASN A 217 9.44 -9.40 -23.88
C ASN A 217 8.18 -8.55 -24.14
N LEU A 218 8.24 -7.26 -23.80
CA LEU A 218 7.17 -6.28 -24.00
C LEU A 218 7.77 -4.98 -24.51
N THR A 219 7.23 -4.40 -25.58
CA THR A 219 7.71 -3.11 -26.10
C THR A 219 6.65 -2.01 -25.95
N LEU A 220 7.11 -0.77 -25.75
CA LEU A 220 6.21 0.38 -25.68
C LEU A 220 5.47 0.63 -27.00
N SER A 221 6.11 0.32 -28.13
CA SER A 221 5.49 0.45 -29.46
C SER A 221 4.29 -0.48 -29.62
N GLU A 222 4.41 -1.75 -29.20
CA GLU A 222 3.30 -2.70 -29.24
C GLU A 222 2.13 -2.25 -28.34
N LEU A 223 2.44 -1.76 -27.14
CA LEU A 223 1.43 -1.23 -26.22
C LEU A 223 0.70 -0.03 -26.80
N HIS A 224 1.41 0.93 -27.40
CA HIS A 224 0.80 2.10 -28.06
C HIS A 224 -0.08 1.73 -29.26
N GLN A 225 0.19 0.62 -29.93
CA GLN A 225 -0.63 0.16 -31.06
C GLN A 225 -1.89 -0.58 -30.60
N GLN A 226 -1.85 -1.26 -29.46
CA GLN A 226 -2.93 -2.15 -28.99
C GLN A 226 -3.88 -1.51 -27.98
N PHE A 227 -3.49 -0.39 -27.37
CA PHE A 227 -4.23 0.27 -26.30
C PHE A 227 -4.44 1.75 -26.61
N ASP A 228 -5.54 2.32 -26.11
CA ASP A 228 -5.85 3.73 -26.28
C ASP A 228 -4.96 4.64 -25.41
N ALA A 229 -4.43 4.11 -24.31
CA ALA A 229 -3.49 4.80 -23.44
C ALA A 229 -2.53 3.81 -22.74
N VAL A 230 -1.35 4.31 -22.37
CA VAL A 230 -0.34 3.57 -21.61
C VAL A 230 0.09 4.37 -20.39
N PHE A 231 0.03 3.76 -19.21
CA PHE A 231 0.55 4.29 -17.96
C PHE A 231 1.81 3.51 -17.55
N LEU A 232 2.91 4.23 -17.27
CA LEU A 232 4.18 3.63 -16.85
C LEU A 232 4.39 3.82 -15.35
N GLY A 233 4.13 2.76 -14.58
CA GLY A 233 4.28 2.68 -13.12
C GLY A 233 5.44 1.78 -12.68
N LEU A 234 6.60 1.91 -13.34
CA LEU A 234 7.73 0.96 -13.24
C LEU A 234 8.49 1.03 -11.91
N GLY A 235 8.37 2.13 -11.18
CA GLY A 235 9.13 2.40 -9.96
C GLY A 235 10.65 2.54 -10.22
N LEU A 236 11.43 2.48 -9.14
CA LEU A 236 12.89 2.55 -9.15
C LEU A 236 13.46 1.28 -8.51
N ALA A 237 13.67 0.24 -9.33
CA ALA A 237 14.08 -1.08 -8.85
C ALA A 237 15.62 -1.23 -8.69
N ALA A 238 16.40 -0.42 -9.38
CA ALA A 238 17.86 -0.52 -9.35
C ALA A 238 18.41 -0.02 -8.00
N SER A 239 19.28 -0.81 -7.38
CA SER A 239 20.04 -0.37 -6.21
C SER A 239 21.30 0.37 -6.66
N LYS A 240 21.61 1.48 -5.98
CA LYS A 240 22.82 2.25 -6.25
C LYS A 240 24.04 1.53 -5.68
N GLN A 241 25.04 1.28 -6.51
CA GLN A 241 26.37 0.83 -6.10
C GLN A 241 27.16 2.00 -5.47
N LEU A 242 27.99 1.72 -4.46
CA LEU A 242 28.77 2.77 -3.79
C LEU A 242 30.08 3.07 -4.55
N GLY A 243 30.49 2.22 -5.49
CA GLY A 243 31.73 2.33 -6.26
C GLY A 243 33.01 2.01 -5.47
N LEU A 244 32.90 1.34 -4.34
CA LEU A 244 34.01 0.94 -3.47
C LEU A 244 34.68 -0.34 -3.97
N ALA A 245 35.93 -0.54 -3.56
CA ALA A 245 36.63 -1.80 -3.79
C ALA A 245 35.91 -2.95 -3.05
N HIS A 246 35.78 -4.09 -3.71
CA HIS A 246 35.19 -5.33 -3.16
C HIS A 246 33.69 -5.24 -2.81
N GLU A 247 32.88 -4.46 -3.51
CA GLU A 247 31.41 -4.42 -3.31
C GLU A 247 30.69 -5.75 -3.58
N GLU A 248 31.32 -6.63 -4.34
CA GLU A 248 30.80 -7.98 -4.64
C GLU A 248 31.29 -9.03 -3.62
N ALA A 249 31.86 -8.61 -2.48
CA ALA A 249 32.33 -9.54 -1.45
C ALA A 249 31.17 -10.39 -0.87
N PRO A 250 31.41 -11.66 -0.51
CA PRO A 250 30.40 -12.50 0.14
C PRO A 250 29.86 -11.83 1.40
N GLY A 251 28.54 -11.88 1.59
CA GLY A 251 27.84 -11.25 2.72
C GLY A 251 27.30 -9.85 2.44
N LEU A 252 27.74 -9.20 1.35
CA LEU A 252 27.16 -7.94 0.89
C LEU A 252 25.95 -8.20 0.00
N LEU A 253 24.87 -7.43 0.20
CA LEU A 253 23.65 -7.51 -0.59
C LEU A 253 22.91 -6.17 -0.57
N ALA A 254 22.22 -5.85 -1.66
CA ALA A 254 21.28 -4.73 -1.67
C ALA A 254 20.14 -4.96 -0.66
N ALA A 255 19.78 -3.92 0.09
CA ALA A 255 18.73 -4.00 1.11
C ALA A 255 17.39 -4.50 0.55
N THR A 256 17.01 -4.05 -0.66
CA THR A 256 15.76 -4.45 -1.30
C THR A 256 15.76 -5.92 -1.72
N ASP A 257 16.91 -6.47 -2.12
CA ASP A 257 17.03 -7.90 -2.46
C ASP A 257 16.96 -8.76 -1.20
N TYR A 258 17.59 -8.32 -0.11
CA TYR A 258 17.50 -8.98 1.19
C TYR A 258 16.05 -9.02 1.70
N ILE A 259 15.37 -7.87 1.71
CA ILE A 259 13.98 -7.78 2.18
C ILE A 259 13.06 -8.63 1.31
N ARG A 260 13.25 -8.64 -0.01
CA ARG A 260 12.47 -9.48 -0.93
C ARG A 260 12.59 -10.95 -0.56
N GLU A 261 13.81 -11.46 -0.42
CA GLU A 261 14.07 -12.86 -0.06
C GLU A 261 13.57 -13.23 1.34
N LEU A 262 13.51 -12.27 2.26
CA LEU A 262 12.95 -12.50 3.60
C LEU A 262 11.40 -12.61 3.58
N ARG A 263 10.76 -11.94 2.62
CA ARG A 263 9.30 -11.90 2.50
C ARG A 263 8.71 -13.07 1.72
N GLN A 264 9.40 -13.53 0.68
CA GLN A 264 8.95 -14.57 -0.25
C GLN A 264 9.42 -15.96 0.18
#